data_AF-A0A978SEY3-F1
#
_entry.id   AF-A0A978SEY3-F1
#
_cell.length_a   1.000
_cell.length_b   1.000
_cell.length_c   1.000
_cell.angle_alpha   90.00
_cell.angle_beta   90.00
_cell.angle_gamma   90.00
#
_symmetry.space_group_name_H-M   'P 1'
#
loop_
_entity.id
_entity.type
_entity.pdbx_description
1 polymer ?
#
loop_
_entity_poly.entity_id
_entity_poly.type
_entity_poly.pdbx_seq_one_letter_code
_entity_poly.pdbx_strand_id
1 'polypeptide(L)' 'MDPTVEDIYQNIVDNLSFGDRLRLAVLILNDLTQQNVAVIDASDTWTEQDQLDLASFSLQHANALFSGEEDMT' A
#
# COMPACT_ATOMS: atom_id res chain seq x y z
N MET A 1 12.87 -22.40 -18.00
CA MET A 1 13.27 -21.95 -16.65
C MET A 1 13.52 -20.48 -16.79
N ASP A 2 12.65 -19.66 -16.21
CA ASP A 2 12.85 -18.22 -16.20
C ASP A 2 14.05 -17.90 -15.31
N PRO A 3 14.95 -17.00 -15.74
CA PRO A 3 16.10 -16.63 -14.93
C PRO A 3 15.62 -16.05 -13.60
N THR A 4 16.24 -16.46 -12.50
CA THR A 4 15.90 -15.89 -11.20
C THR A 4 16.36 -14.43 -11.16
N VAL A 5 15.73 -13.62 -10.31
CA VAL A 5 16.14 -12.21 -10.12
C VAL A 5 17.62 -12.11 -9.73
N GLU A 6 18.12 -13.11 -9.00
CA GLU A 6 19.51 -13.24 -8.57
C GLU A 6 20.45 -13.50 -9.76
N ASP A 7 20.05 -14.37 -10.70
CA ASP A 7 20.80 -14.62 -11.94
C ASP A 7 20.88 -13.37 -12.82
N ILE A 8 19.81 -12.58 -12.89
CA ILE A 8 19.77 -11.31 -13.63
C ILE A 8 20.72 -10.30 -12.99
N TYR A 9 20.71 -10.20 -11.66
CA TYR A 9 21.60 -9.29 -10.95
C TYR A 9 23.07 -9.62 -11.21
N GLN A 10 23.45 -10.89 -11.03
CA GLN A 10 24.85 -11.32 -11.16
C GLN A 10 25.36 -11.25 -12.60
N ASN A 11 24.54 -11.64 -13.60
CA ASN A 11 24.99 -11.70 -14.98
C ASN A 11 24.87 -10.37 -15.74
N ILE A 12 23.93 -9.51 -15.36
CA ILE A 12 23.64 -8.27 -16.09
C ILE A 12 24.02 -7.06 -15.25
N VAL A 13 23.47 -6.94 -14.04
CA VAL A 13 23.62 -5.71 -13.24
C VAL A 13 25.04 -5.55 -12.69
N ASP A 14 25.68 -6.64 -12.26
CA ASP A 14 27.02 -6.57 -11.67
C ASP A 14 28.13 -6.31 -12.70
N ASN A 15 27.87 -6.62 -13.98
CA ASN A 15 28.77 -6.32 -15.09
C ASN A 15 28.67 -4.86 -15.58
N LEU A 16 27.66 -4.11 -15.14
CA LEU A 16 27.49 -2.70 -15.51
C LEU A 16 28.45 -1.79 -14.73
N SER A 17 28.82 -0.68 -15.37
CA SER A 17 29.50 0.42 -14.67
C SER A 17 28.61 0.98 -13.56
N PHE A 18 29.20 1.59 -12.53
CA PHE A 18 28.43 2.20 -11.45
C PHE A 18 27.39 3.21 -11.96
N GLY A 19 27.75 4.01 -12.97
CA GLY A 19 26.84 4.99 -13.57
C GLY A 19 25.65 4.33 -14.29
N ASP A 20 25.89 3.21 -14.97
CA ASP A 20 24.82 2.47 -15.67
C ASP A 20 23.92 1.72 -14.70
N ARG A 21 24.46 1.19 -13.59
CA ARG A 21 23.65 0.63 -12.50
C ARG A 21 22.73 1.67 -11.90
N LEU A 22 23.23 2.89 -11.67
CA LEU A 22 22.41 3.97 -11.13
C LEU A 22 21.31 4.38 -12.12
N ARG A 23 21.62 4.47 -13.42
CA ARG A 23 20.62 4.72 -14.47
C ARG A 23 19.56 3.62 -14.53
N LEU A 24 19.98 2.35 -14.43
CA LEU A 24 19.06 1.22 -14.39
C LEU A 24 18.14 1.28 -13.16
N ALA A 25 18.69 1.62 -11.99
CA ALA A 25 17.89 1.83 -10.78
C ALA A 25 16.85 2.94 -10.95
N VAL A 26 17.22 4.05 -11.62
CA VAL A 26 16.27 5.13 -11.94
C VAL A 26 15.17 4.67 -12.89
N LEU A 27 15.51 3.86 -13.91
CA LEU A 27 14.51 3.32 -14.85
C LEU A 27 13.53 2.38 -14.15
N ILE A 28 14.03 1.46 -13.33
CA ILE A 28 13.20 0.54 -12.55
C ILE A 28 12.29 1.33 -11.59
N LEU A 29 12.84 2.31 -10.87
CA LEU A 29 12.06 3.11 -9.94
C LEU A 29 10.96 3.91 -10.65
N ASN A 30 11.28 4.53 -11.78
CA ASN A 30 10.28 5.27 -12.58
C ASN A 30 9.17 4.34 -13.09
N ASP A 31 9.51 3.17 -13.59
CA ASP A 31 8.54 2.18 -14.07
C ASP A 31 7.61 1.70 -12.94
N LEU A 32 8.18 1.38 -11.77
CA LEU A 32 7.41 1.03 -10.58
C LEU A 32 6.48 2.17 -10.16
N THR A 33 6.93 3.43 -10.16
CA THR A 33 6.06 4.56 -9.80
C THR A 33 4.89 4.75 -10.77
N GLN A 34 5.05 4.39 -12.04
CA GLN A 34 3.96 4.48 -13.04
C GLN A 34 2.97 3.32 -12.87
N GLN A 35 3.44 2.13 -12.52
CA GLN A 35 2.59 0.96 -12.29
C GLN A 35 1.85 1.03 -10.94
N ASN A 36 2.46 1.62 -9.91
CA ASN A 36 1.90 1.67 -8.55
C ASN A 36 0.72 2.65 -8.41
N VAL A 37 0.43 3.48 -9.42
CA VAL A 37 -0.74 4.37 -9.45
C VAL A 37 -2.05 3.57 -9.39
N ALA A 38 -2.06 2.30 -9.82
CA ALA A 38 -3.24 1.45 -9.75
C ALA A 38 -3.43 0.74 -8.40
N VAL A 39 -2.38 0.62 -7.57
CA VAL A 39 -2.43 -0.08 -6.27
C VAL A 39 -2.84 0.86 -5.15
N ILE A 40 -2.47 2.14 -5.27
CA ILE A 40 -2.90 3.19 -4.34
C ILE A 40 -4.15 3.82 -4.93
N ASP A 41 -5.32 3.46 -4.39
CA ASP A 41 -6.56 4.17 -4.69
C ASP A 41 -6.46 5.59 -4.13
N ALA A 42 -6.04 6.52 -4.99
CA ALA A 42 -5.94 7.94 -4.68
C ALA A 42 -7.29 8.66 -4.88
N SER A 43 -8.40 7.93 -4.99
CA SER A 43 -9.72 8.53 -5.02
C SER A 43 -10.03 9.17 -3.66
N ASP A 44 -10.64 10.36 -3.69
CA ASP A 44 -11.20 10.99 -2.49
C ASP A 44 -12.59 10.41 -2.18
N THR A 45 -12.75 9.10 -2.41
CA THR A 45 -14.01 8.39 -2.25
C THR A 45 -13.82 7.26 -1.27
N TRP A 46 -14.67 7.24 -0.24
CA TRP A 46 -14.67 6.15 0.71
C TRP A 46 -15.23 4.89 0.06
N THR A 47 -14.60 3.75 0.30
CA THR A 47 -15.15 2.48 -0.12
C THR A 47 -16.40 2.16 0.68
N GLU A 48 -17.26 1.26 0.17
CA GLU A 48 -18.42 0.77 0.91
C GLU A 48 -18.01 0.12 2.24
N GLN A 49 -16.86 -0.56 2.26
CA GLN A 49 -16.31 -1.16 3.46
C GLN A 49 -15.93 -0.10 4.51
N ASP A 50 -15.28 0.99 4.09
CA ASP A 50 -14.92 2.09 5.01
C ASP A 50 -16.17 2.70 5.67
N GLN A 51 -17.26 2.84 4.90
CA GLN A 51 -18.53 3.35 5.42
C GLN A 51 -19.18 2.39 6.41
N LEU A 52 -19.17 1.08 6.12
CA LEU A 52 -19.70 0.05 7.02
C LEU A 52 -18.89 -0.03 8.32
N ASP A 53 -17.57 0.07 8.23
CA ASP A 53 -16.66 0.04 9.37
C ASP A 53 -16.88 1.27 10.26
N LEU A 54 -17.01 2.47 9.66
CA LEU A 54 -17.34 3.68 10.40
C LEU A 54 -18.71 3.57 11.09
N ALA A 55 -19.74 3.12 10.38
CA ALA A 55 -21.08 2.97 10.94
C ALA A 55 -21.09 1.97 12.12
N SER A 56 -20.37 0.86 11.98
CA SER A 56 -20.24 -0.16 13.02
C SER A 56 -19.52 0.40 14.25
N PHE A 57 -18.42 1.13 14.05
CA PHE A 57 -17.69 1.79 15.13
C PHE A 57 -18.57 2.83 15.84
N SER A 58 -19.26 3.69 15.10
CA SER A 58 -20.16 4.71 15.67
C SER A 58 -21.28 4.09 16.49
N LEU A 59 -21.86 2.98 16.03
CA LEU A 59 -22.92 2.28 16.75
C LEU A 59 -22.41 1.60 18.03
N GLN A 60 -21.25 0.95 17.97
CA GLN A 60 -20.60 0.40 19.17
C GLN A 60 -20.26 1.50 20.19
N HIS A 61 -19.76 2.63 19.72
CA HIS A 61 -19.44 3.78 20.56
C HIS A 61 -20.69 4.38 21.21
N ALA A 62 -21.77 4.58 20.43
CA ALA A 62 -23.05 5.02 20.96
C ALA A 62 -23.59 4.04 22.01
N ASN A 63 -23.53 2.73 21.73
CA ASN A 63 -23.98 1.73 22.68
C ASN A 63 -23.17 1.74 23.98
N ALA A 64 -21.85 1.96 23.90
CA ALA A 64 -20.98 2.10 25.07
C ALA A 64 -21.30 3.37 25.88
N LEU A 65 -21.67 4.48 25.22
CA LEU A 65 -22.09 5.71 25.90
C LEU A 65 -23.42 5.50 26.64
N PHE A 66 -24.42 4.92 25.99
CA PHE A 66 -25.75 4.72 26.59
C PHE A 66 -25.79 3.58 27.62
N SER A 67 -24.98 2.53 27.44
CA SER A 67 -24.85 1.46 28.45
C SER A 67 -24.04 1.91 29.68
N GLY A 68 -23.20 2.95 29.54
CA GLY A 68 -22.48 3.56 30.65
C GLY A 68 -23.29 4.59 31.46
N GLU A 69 -24.40 5.10 30.90
CA GLU A 69 -25.32 6.02 31.59
C GLU A 69 -26.36 5.29 32.46
N GLU A 70 -26.68 4.02 32.18
CA GLU A 70 -27.63 3.21 32.99
C GLU A 70 -27.09 2.82 34.38
N ASP A 71 -25.78 2.93 34.64
CA ASP A 71 -25.15 2.61 35.93
C ASP A 71 -24.97 3.86 36.85
N MET A 72 -25.51 5.01 36.44
CA MET A 72 -25.39 6.30 37.15
C MET A 72 -26.74 6.97 37.43
N THR A 73 -27.78 6.18 37.71
CA THR A 73 -29.06 6.62 38.32
C THR A 73 -29.48 5.65 39.42
#